data_AF-A0A7V0ZJ38-F1
#
_entry.id   AF-A0A7V0ZJ38-F1
#
_cell.length_a   1.000
_cell.length_b   1.000
_cell.length_c   1.000
_cell.angle_alpha   90.00
_cell.angle_beta   90.00
_cell.angle_gamma   90.00
#
_symmetry.space_group_name_H-M   'P 1'
#
loop_
_entity.id
_entity.type
_entity.pdbx_description
1 polymer ?
#
loop_
_entity_poly.entity_id
_entity_poly.type
_entity_poly.pdbx_seq_one_letter_code
_entity_poly.pdbx_strand_id
1 'polypeptide(L)'
;IDTAGTLVNAAEAAIKNGAKSVTAVATHPLLSGPAVERLEQSPIKNLIVTDTVAISENKKIKKMKIVTVAEIFAEAIYRIHEGESVSSLFEF
;
A
#
# COMPACT_ATOMS: atom_id res chain seq x y z
N ILE A 1 1.62 5.14 -3.57
CA ILE A 1 1.95 4.73 -4.96
C ILE A 1 1.06 5.52 -5.90
N ASP A 2 1.69 6.39 -6.68
CA ASP A 2 1.00 7.23 -7.67
C ASP A 2 1.13 6.63 -9.08
N THR A 3 2.19 6.96 -9.83
CA THR A 3 2.43 6.44 -11.20
C THR A 3 3.22 5.12 -11.27
N ALA A 4 3.62 4.58 -10.11
CA ALA A 4 4.42 3.37 -9.92
C ALA A 4 5.84 3.30 -10.56
N GLY A 5 6.28 4.29 -11.33
CA GLY A 5 7.55 4.24 -12.08
C GLY A 5 8.78 3.98 -11.21
N THR A 6 9.00 4.81 -10.20
CA THR A 6 10.16 4.65 -9.28
C THR A 6 10.15 3.32 -8.55
N LEU A 7 8.98 2.88 -8.11
CA LEU A 7 8.82 1.62 -7.36
C LEU A 7 9.16 0.40 -8.23
N VAL A 8 8.71 0.39 -9.48
CA VAL A 8 9.00 -0.70 -10.44
C VAL A 8 10.48 -0.74 -10.78
N ASN A 9 11.09 0.41 -11.10
CA ASN A 9 12.53 0.47 -11.38
C ASN A 9 13.38 -0.03 -10.19
N ALA A 10 12.99 0.31 -8.95
CA ALA A 10 13.65 -0.19 -7.76
C ALA A 10 13.49 -1.71 -7.60
N ALA A 11 12.31 -2.26 -7.89
CA ALA A 11 12.06 -3.70 -7.84
C ALA A 11 12.90 -4.46 -8.89
N GLU A 12 12.97 -3.94 -10.11
CA GLU A 12 13.82 -4.50 -11.18
C GLU A 12 15.30 -4.47 -10.80
N ALA A 13 15.78 -3.34 -10.28
CA ALA A 13 17.15 -3.22 -9.79
C ALA A 13 17.44 -4.24 -8.68
N ALA A 14 16.53 -4.41 -7.72
CA ALA A 14 16.70 -5.39 -6.65
C ALA A 14 16.83 -6.83 -7.18
N ILE A 15 15.96 -7.25 -8.10
CA ILE A 15 16.03 -8.58 -8.72
C ILE A 15 17.31 -8.75 -9.53
N LYS A 16 17.71 -7.75 -10.32
CA LYS A 16 18.96 -7.76 -11.11
C LYS A 16 20.19 -7.93 -10.21
N ASN A 17 20.15 -7.42 -8.98
CA ASN A 17 21.21 -7.55 -7.99
C ASN A 17 21.08 -8.79 -7.09
N GLY A 18 20.25 -9.78 -7.47
CA GLY A 18 20.20 -11.09 -6.81
C GLY A 18 19.14 -11.24 -5.72
N ALA A 19 18.22 -10.28 -5.57
CA ALA A 19 17.08 -10.47 -4.67
C ALA A 19 16.22 -11.66 -5.14
N LYS A 20 15.83 -12.54 -4.21
CA LYS A 20 14.98 -13.71 -4.51
C LYS A 20 13.54 -13.32 -4.87
N SER A 21 13.05 -12.22 -4.31
CA SER A 21 11.71 -11.67 -4.56
C SER A 21 11.59 -10.26 -3.99
N VAL A 22 10.66 -9.47 -4.52
CA VAL A 22 10.33 -8.13 -4.02
C VAL A 22 8.88 -8.08 -3.53
N THR A 23 8.66 -7.55 -2.34
CA THR A 23 7.35 -7.15 -1.82
C THR A 23 7.33 -5.63 -1.69
N ALA A 24 6.34 -4.99 -2.30
CA ALA A 24 6.12 -3.55 -2.16
C ALA A 24 5.03 -3.28 -1.14
N VAL A 25 5.25 -2.32 -0.24
CA VAL A 25 4.29 -1.89 0.77
C VAL A 25 4.11 -0.38 0.68
N ALA A 26 2.87 0.11 0.71
CA ALA A 26 2.60 1.54 0.73
C ALA A 26 1.26 1.85 1.40
N THR A 27 1.17 2.99 2.11
CA THR A 27 -0.10 3.43 2.71
C THR A 27 -1.11 3.77 1.61
N HIS A 28 -0.82 4.73 0.74
CA HIS A 28 -1.83 5.29 -0.18
C HIS A 28 -1.72 4.74 -1.62
N PRO A 29 -2.72 4.01 -2.14
CA PRO A 29 -2.73 3.49 -3.50
C PRO A 29 -3.50 4.42 -4.46
N LEU A 30 -2.94 5.58 -4.82
CA LEU A 30 -3.57 6.50 -5.77
C LEU A 30 -3.67 5.89 -7.19
N LEU A 31 -2.64 5.15 -7.60
CA LEU A 31 -2.62 4.36 -8.83
C LEU A 31 -3.09 5.17 -10.06
N SER A 32 -2.37 6.25 -10.37
CA SER A 32 -2.70 7.13 -11.49
C SER A 32 -2.00 6.71 -12.78
N GLY A 33 -2.58 7.12 -13.91
CA GLY A 33 -2.03 6.85 -15.24
C GLY A 33 -1.69 5.37 -15.45
N PRO A 34 -0.45 5.04 -15.87
CA PRO A 34 -0.05 3.68 -16.20
C PRO A 34 0.32 2.81 -14.98
N ALA A 35 -0.01 3.24 -13.75
CA ALA A 35 0.47 2.57 -12.55
C ALA A 35 0.05 1.10 -12.45
N VAL A 36 -1.22 0.78 -12.76
CA VAL A 36 -1.76 -0.58 -12.71
C VAL A 36 -1.00 -1.49 -13.66
N GLU A 37 -0.88 -1.10 -14.93
CA GLU A 37 -0.17 -1.85 -15.96
C GLU A 37 1.29 -2.10 -15.59
N ARG A 38 2.00 -1.04 -15.16
CA ARG A 38 3.39 -1.13 -14.69
C ARG A 38 3.52 -2.10 -13.52
N LEU A 39 2.61 -2.01 -12.55
CA LEU A 39 2.63 -2.90 -11.41
C LEU A 39 2.42 -4.33 -11.86
N GLU A 40 1.43 -4.64 -12.71
CA GLU A 40 1.18 -6.01 -13.20
C GLU A 40 2.40 -6.60 -13.90
N GLN A 41 3.02 -5.84 -14.80
CA GLN A 41 4.20 -6.25 -15.59
C GLN A 41 5.51 -6.29 -14.78
N SER A 42 5.57 -5.61 -13.62
CA SER A 42 6.78 -5.55 -12.79
C SER A 42 7.13 -6.88 -12.10
N PRO A 43 8.40 -7.06 -11.68
CA PRO A 43 8.82 -8.23 -10.93
C PRO A 43 8.40 -8.24 -9.44
N ILE A 44 7.59 -7.25 -9.02
CA ILE A 44 7.01 -7.24 -7.67
C ILE A 44 6.14 -8.48 -7.51
N LYS A 45 6.39 -9.27 -6.47
CA LYS A 45 5.65 -10.51 -6.17
C LYS A 45 4.39 -10.22 -5.37
N ASN A 46 4.48 -9.36 -4.36
CA ASN A 46 3.35 -8.96 -3.52
C ASN A 46 3.30 -7.43 -3.44
N LEU A 47 2.11 -6.88 -3.58
CA LEU A 47 1.81 -5.47 -3.37
C LEU A 47 0.85 -5.34 -2.19
N ILE A 48 1.30 -4.77 -1.07
CA ILE A 48 0.47 -4.57 0.11
C ILE A 48 0.16 -3.08 0.21
N VAL A 49 -1.13 -2.74 0.19
CA VAL A 49 -1.60 -1.36 0.31
C VAL A 49 -2.72 -1.24 1.32
N THR A 50 -3.02 -0.04 1.77
CA THR A 50 -4.21 0.20 2.60
C THR A 50 -5.42 0.62 1.77
N ASP A 51 -6.61 0.59 2.37
CA ASP A 51 -7.84 1.17 1.81
C ASP A 51 -8.01 2.67 2.13
N THR A 52 -6.93 3.39 2.44
CA THR A 52 -6.97 4.86 2.65
C THR A 52 -7.43 5.66 1.43
N VAL A 53 -7.43 5.05 0.25
CA VAL A 53 -8.01 5.60 -0.98
C VAL A 53 -8.92 4.54 -1.57
N ALA A 54 -10.12 4.92 -2.02
CA ALA A 54 -11.03 4.01 -2.69
C ALA A 54 -10.39 3.44 -3.97
N ILE A 55 -10.30 2.12 -4.06
CA ILE A 55 -9.73 1.41 -5.21
C ILE A 55 -10.88 0.81 -6.01
N SER A 56 -11.10 1.32 -7.22
CA SER A 56 -12.07 0.76 -8.16
C SER A 56 -11.69 -0.65 -8.58
N GLU A 57 -12.67 -1.51 -8.89
CA GLU A 57 -12.41 -2.92 -9.25
C GLU A 57 -11.41 -3.07 -10.40
N ASN A 58 -11.46 -2.20 -11.41
CA ASN A 58 -10.53 -2.22 -12.55
C ASN A 58 -9.08 -1.84 -12.19
N LYS A 59 -8.82 -1.32 -10.99
CA LYS A 59 -7.47 -1.03 -10.49
C LYS A 59 -6.93 -2.12 -9.57
N LYS A 60 -7.75 -3.11 -9.21
CA LYS A 60 -7.32 -4.24 -8.38
C LYS A 60 -6.61 -5.26 -9.26
N ILE A 61 -5.42 -5.66 -8.83
CA ILE A 61 -4.57 -6.62 -9.55
C ILE A 61 -4.34 -7.85 -8.68
N LYS A 62 -4.11 -9.01 -9.31
CA LYS A 62 -4.03 -10.31 -8.62
C LYS A 62 -3.01 -10.37 -7.47
N LYS A 63 -1.91 -9.63 -7.60
CA LYS A 63 -0.82 -9.60 -6.59
C LYS A 63 -0.99 -8.54 -5.51
N MET A 64 -2.13 -7.85 -5.48
CA MET A 64 -2.46 -6.83 -4.49
C MET A 64 -3.16 -7.44 -3.27
N LYS A 65 -2.70 -7.10 -2.08
CA LYS A 65 -3.38 -7.30 -0.80
C LYS A 65 -3.75 -5.94 -0.23
N ILE A 66 -5.02 -5.78 0.12
CA ILE A 66 -5.54 -4.56 0.73
C ILE A 66 -5.69 -4.81 2.23
N VAL A 67 -5.10 -3.95 3.05
CA VAL A 67 -5.20 -3.96 4.51
C VAL A 67 -6.10 -2.81 4.94
N THR A 68 -7.15 -3.10 5.69
CA THR A 68 -8.05 -2.03 6.12
C THR A 68 -7.42 -1.16 7.21
N VAL A 69 -7.62 0.15 7.11
CA VAL A 69 -7.33 1.12 8.18
C VAL A 69 -8.60 1.57 8.93
N ALA A 70 -9.75 0.94 8.66
CA ALA A 70 -11.01 1.31 9.29
C ALA A 70 -10.92 1.24 10.83
N GLU A 71 -10.32 0.18 11.37
CA GLU A 71 -10.19 -0.02 12.82
C GLU A 71 -9.34 1.07 13.48
N ILE A 72 -8.16 1.39 12.91
CA ILE A 72 -7.28 2.41 13.49
C ILE A 72 -7.89 3.81 13.41
N PHE A 73 -8.66 4.10 12.35
CA PHE A 73 -9.39 5.36 12.23
C PHE A 73 -10.58 5.44 13.19
N ALA A 74 -11.35 4.35 13.33
CA ALA A 74 -12.47 4.30 14.27
C ALA A 74 -11.99 4.55 15.70
N GLU A 75 -10.91 3.89 16.10
CA GLU A 75 -10.34 4.02 17.44
C GLU A 75 -9.73 5.42 17.67
N ALA A 76 -9.06 6.01 16.66
CA ALA A 76 -8.59 7.38 16.75
C ALA A 76 -9.75 8.38 16.94
N ILE A 77 -10.84 8.22 16.20
CA ILE A 77 -12.04 9.06 16.34
C ILE A 77 -12.64 8.90 17.74
N TYR A 78 -12.78 7.66 18.22
CA TYR A 78 -13.31 7.36 19.55
C TYR A 78 -12.48 8.04 20.65
N ARG A 79 -11.15 7.89 20.62
CA ARG A 79 -10.27 8.50 21.63
C ARG A 79 -10.32 10.02 21.63
N ILE A 80 -10.36 10.64 20.45
CA ILE A 80 -10.53 12.10 20.34
C ILE A 80 -11.86 12.52 20.96
N HIS A 81 -12.93 11.75 20.73
CA HIS A 81 -14.25 12.04 21.29
C HIS A 81 -14.28 11.93 22.81
N GLU A 82 -13.66 10.88 23.38
CA GLU A 82 -13.61 10.61 24.81
C GLU A 82 -12.51 11.38 25.57
N GLY A 83 -11.68 12.16 24.86
CA GLY A 83 -10.54 12.87 25.47
C GLY A 83 -9.40 11.95 25.92
N GLU A 84 -9.32 10.74 25.36
CA GLU A 84 -8.27 9.77 25.62
C GLU A 84 -7.00 10.05 24.79
N SER A 85 -5.87 9.48 25.22
CA SER A 85 -4.62 9.63 24.49
C SER A 85 -4.62 8.85 23.17
N VAL A 86 -4.56 9.57 22.05
CA VAL A 86 -4.35 8.99 20.72
C VAL A 86 -2.98 8.32 20.59
N SER A 87 -1.95 8.76 21.33
CA SER A 87 -0.61 8.18 21.19
C SER A 87 -0.55 6.71 21.63
N SER A 88 -1.44 6.30 22.55
CA SER A 88 -1.56 4.93 23.03
C SER A 88 -1.95 3.92 21.93
N LEU A 89 -2.50 4.39 20.80
CA LEU A 89 -2.80 3.55 19.63
C LEU A 89 -1.60 2.86 19.00
N PHE A 90 -0.40 3.42 19.22
CA PHE A 90 0.82 3.01 18.54
C PHE A 90 1.87 2.45 19.51
N GLU A 91 1.51 2.27 20.78
CA GLU A 91 2.34 1.58 21.77
C GLU A 91 2.08 0.06 21.68
N PHE A 92 3.15 -0.72 21.60
CA PHE A 92 3.14 -2.17 21.42
C PHE A 92 3.50 -2.90 22.71
#